data_AF-A0A7L3M1W4-F1
#
_entry.id   AF-A0A7L3M1W4-F1
#
_cell.length_a   1.000
_cell.length_b   1.000
_cell.length_c   1.000
_cell.angle_alpha   90.00
_cell.angle_beta   90.00
_cell.angle_gamma   90.00
#
_symmetry.space_group_name_H-M   'P 1'
#
loop_
_entity.id
_entity.type
_entity.pdbx_description
1 polymer ?
#
loop_
_entity_poly.entity_id
_entity_poly.type
_entity_poly.pdbx_seq_one_letter_code
_entity_poly.pdbx_strand_id
1 'polypeptide(L)'
;PLAARTAVTTRYETIYRSTTPEEEVALKAATAREADTALHQLQDTSLGSLTVYVVPKTSSLLPQGVSVYVGKHRSALLRAEGGLAALHAHLQQLTQLMSFTATTITAALSDRVPNGHLGPDARRHLKSSLGYEITFSLLNPDPKSHLVNWDIEDAVNLYVQPVLDKLSLVANFSVDSQILYYAVLGVTPRFDKASSSFLLSAHSLPHVINPVEARLGSSAASLYPVLNFLLYVPERSHTPLYIQDKDGAPVSTNAFHSPRWGGIMIYNVEAPASPEVSFPLHVDVDMVKVMEVFLAQLR
;
A
#
# COMPACT_ATOMS: atom_id res chain seq x y z
N PRO A 1 24.71 -10.99 -22.68
CA PRO A 1 25.20 -9.61 -22.91
C PRO A 1 24.06 -8.60 -22.68
N LEU A 2 24.11 -7.87 -21.56
CA LEU A 2 23.09 -6.89 -21.16
C LEU A 2 23.11 -5.67 -22.10
N ALA A 3 21.98 -5.36 -22.73
CA ALA A 3 21.80 -4.10 -23.43
C ALA A 3 21.38 -3.02 -22.42
N ALA A 4 22.38 -2.31 -21.90
CA ALA A 4 22.23 -1.10 -21.12
C ALA A 4 21.63 0.03 -21.97
N ARG A 5 20.36 0.40 -21.76
CA ARG A 5 19.83 1.68 -22.30
C ARG A 5 19.15 2.59 -21.28
N THR A 6 19.09 2.19 -20.01
CA THR A 6 18.61 3.06 -18.93
C THR A 6 19.57 2.96 -17.75
N ALA A 7 20.70 3.67 -17.84
CA ALA A 7 21.58 3.85 -16.71
C ALA A 7 21.08 5.04 -15.90
N VAL A 8 20.62 4.80 -14.67
CA VAL A 8 20.26 5.88 -13.74
C VAL A 8 21.56 6.40 -13.12
N THR A 9 21.98 7.60 -13.52
CA THR A 9 23.12 8.30 -12.93
C THR A 9 22.64 9.18 -11.79
N THR A 10 22.78 8.70 -10.56
CA THR A 10 22.52 9.49 -9.35
C THR A 10 23.73 10.35 -9.02
N ARG A 11 23.53 11.66 -8.86
CA ARG A 11 24.53 12.56 -8.26
C ARG A 11 24.05 12.93 -6.87
N TYR A 12 24.90 12.74 -5.87
CA TYR A 12 24.66 13.17 -4.51
C TYR A 12 25.62 14.29 -4.15
N GLU A 13 25.12 15.26 -3.41
CA GLU A 13 25.90 16.33 -2.79
C GLU A 13 25.70 16.20 -1.28
N THR A 14 26.80 16.26 -0.51
CA THR A 14 26.75 16.16 0.95
C THR A 14 27.30 17.44 1.54
N ILE A 15 26.47 18.16 2.27
CA ILE A 15 26.82 19.43 2.91
C ILE A 15 26.78 19.20 4.43
N TYR A 16 27.87 19.55 5.09
CA TYR A 16 27.94 19.53 6.55
C TYR A 16 27.78 20.97 7.05
N ARG A 17 26.84 21.18 7.97
CA ARG A 17 26.65 22.46 8.65
C ARG A 17 26.37 22.23 10.13
N SER A 18 26.66 23.25 10.93
CA SER A 18 26.19 23.30 12.32
C SER A 18 24.67 23.50 12.35
N THR A 19 24.06 23.07 13.45
CA THR A 19 22.64 23.28 13.75
C THR A 19 22.33 24.77 13.91
N THR A 20 21.15 25.20 13.45
CA THR A 20 20.64 26.55 13.74
C THR A 20 20.11 26.61 15.18
N PRO A 21 19.99 27.80 15.79
CA PRO A 21 19.45 27.93 17.15
C PRO A 21 18.03 27.34 17.29
N GLU A 22 17.21 27.41 16.24
CA GLU A 22 15.87 26.80 16.23
C GLU A 22 15.94 25.26 16.22
N GLU A 23 16.86 24.68 15.45
CA GLU A 23 17.08 23.23 15.41
C GLU A 23 17.62 22.72 16.75
N GLU A 24 18.48 23.48 17.42
CA GLU A 24 18.96 23.13 18.76
C GLU A 24 17.83 23.09 19.80
N VAL A 25 16.81 23.94 19.66
CA VAL A 25 15.61 23.89 20.50
C VAL A 25 14.80 22.63 20.20
N ALA A 26 14.60 22.31 18.93
CA ALA A 26 13.89 21.11 18.51
C ALA A 26 14.60 19.81 18.97
N LEU A 27 15.94 19.80 18.99
CA LEU A 27 16.76 18.69 19.48
C LEU A 27 16.79 18.57 21.02
N LYS A 28 16.12 19.45 21.76
CA LYS A 28 15.92 19.34 23.21
C LYS A 28 14.56 18.76 23.59
N ALA A 29 13.78 18.26 22.63
CA ALA A 29 12.49 17.63 22.88
C ALA A 29 12.61 16.37 23.77
N ALA A 30 11.49 15.96 24.37
CA ALA A 30 11.47 14.82 25.29
C ALA A 30 11.61 13.49 24.55
N THR A 31 11.16 13.42 23.29
CA THR A 31 11.22 12.21 22.47
C THR A 31 11.74 12.47 21.06
N ALA A 32 12.34 11.45 20.45
CA ALA A 32 12.76 11.48 19.05
C ALA A 32 11.63 11.81 18.07
N ARG A 33 10.38 11.42 18.39
CA ARG A 33 9.19 11.70 17.57
C ARG A 33 8.80 13.19 17.61
N GLU A 34 8.82 13.80 18.78
CA GLU A 34 8.57 15.24 18.93
C GLU A 34 9.66 16.05 18.23
N ALA A 35 10.92 15.65 18.40
CA ALA A 35 12.04 16.28 17.69
C ALA A 35 11.88 16.19 16.17
N ASP A 36 11.55 15.02 15.61
CA ASP A 36 11.31 14.84 14.17
C ASP A 36 10.19 15.76 13.66
N THR A 37 9.10 15.90 14.41
CA THR A 37 7.97 16.76 14.05
C THR A 37 8.37 18.24 14.05
N ALA A 38 9.13 18.68 15.06
CA ALA A 38 9.60 20.07 15.15
C ALA A 38 10.67 20.38 14.09
N LEU A 39 11.59 19.46 13.83
CA LEU A 39 12.64 19.60 12.83
C LEU A 39 12.07 19.62 11.41
N HIS A 40 10.96 18.93 11.15
CA HIS A 40 10.30 18.97 9.85
C HIS A 40 9.92 20.39 9.41
N GLN A 41 9.50 21.25 10.34
CA GLN A 41 9.12 22.65 10.06
C GLN A 41 10.33 23.55 9.73
N LEU A 42 11.52 23.14 10.15
CA LEU A 42 12.77 23.90 10.01
C LEU A 42 13.61 23.42 8.82
N GLN A 43 13.27 22.27 8.25
CA GLN A 43 13.99 21.66 7.15
C GLN A 43 13.69 22.36 5.82
N ASP A 44 14.74 22.45 5.01
CA ASP A 44 14.59 22.84 3.61
C ASP A 44 13.89 21.69 2.86
N THR A 45 12.68 21.94 2.37
CA THR A 45 11.77 20.94 1.78
C THR A 45 12.14 20.55 0.36
N SER A 46 13.37 20.85 -0.07
CA SER A 46 13.87 20.53 -1.40
C SER A 46 13.70 19.03 -1.72
N LEU A 47 13.14 18.75 -2.90
CA LEU A 47 12.91 17.39 -3.38
C LEU A 47 14.26 16.67 -3.50
N GLY A 48 14.34 15.45 -2.97
CA GLY A 48 15.60 14.67 -3.01
C GLY A 48 16.58 14.92 -1.85
N SER A 49 16.34 15.89 -0.96
CA SER A 49 17.18 16.11 0.23
C SER A 49 16.91 15.13 1.38
N LEU A 50 17.96 14.70 2.09
CA LEU A 50 17.89 13.91 3.31
C LEU A 50 18.68 14.66 4.38
N THR A 51 18.06 14.95 5.51
CA THR A 51 18.73 15.66 6.61
C THR A 51 19.02 14.71 7.75
N VAL A 52 20.29 14.57 8.13
CA VAL A 52 20.71 13.73 9.25
C VAL A 52 21.28 14.60 10.36
N TYR A 53 20.66 14.57 11.54
CA TYR A 53 21.13 15.29 12.72
C TYR A 53 22.00 14.38 13.58
N VAL A 54 23.24 14.80 13.79
CA VAL A 54 24.18 14.06 14.64
C VAL A 54 24.10 14.62 16.05
N VAL A 55 23.56 13.82 16.98
CA VAL A 55 23.40 14.20 18.38
C VAL A 55 24.55 13.65 19.24
N PRO A 56 24.97 14.38 20.29
CA PRO A 56 26.01 13.92 21.19
C PRO A 56 25.59 12.66 21.96
N LYS A 57 26.57 11.87 22.40
CA LYS A 57 26.35 10.63 23.20
C LYS A 57 25.51 10.86 24.46
N THR A 58 25.58 12.08 25.01
CA THR A 58 24.88 12.49 26.23
C THR A 58 23.41 12.87 26.00
N SER A 59 22.94 12.87 24.75
CA SER A 59 21.56 13.23 24.44
C SER A 59 20.57 12.16 24.92
N SER A 60 19.54 12.61 25.64
CA SER A 60 18.41 11.80 26.12
C SER A 60 17.34 11.54 25.05
N LEU A 61 17.48 12.12 23.85
CA LEU A 61 16.51 11.97 22.75
C LEU A 61 16.32 10.53 22.31
N LEU A 62 17.40 9.74 22.34
CA LEU A 62 17.41 8.34 21.93
C LEU A 62 17.49 7.46 23.18
N PRO A 63 16.71 6.37 23.27
CA PRO A 63 16.85 5.39 24.35
C PRO A 63 18.27 4.81 24.45
N GLN A 64 18.62 4.26 25.61
CA GLN A 64 19.89 3.54 25.78
C GLN A 64 19.92 2.32 24.86
N GLY A 65 21.02 2.14 24.11
CA GLY A 65 21.16 1.07 23.12
C GLY A 65 20.62 1.38 21.73
N VAL A 66 19.94 2.51 21.52
CA VAL A 66 19.49 2.97 20.20
C VAL A 66 20.44 4.05 19.69
N SER A 67 21.18 3.75 18.61
CA SER A 67 22.11 4.70 17.98
C SER A 67 21.47 5.51 16.86
N VAL A 68 20.32 5.08 16.34
CA VAL A 68 19.68 5.67 15.15
C VAL A 68 18.17 5.73 15.32
N TYR A 69 17.58 6.86 14.93
CA TYR A 69 16.13 6.99 14.73
C TYR A 69 15.86 7.54 13.32
N VAL A 70 15.00 6.85 12.59
CA VAL A 70 14.54 7.27 11.26
C VAL A 70 13.20 7.98 11.42
N GLY A 71 13.17 9.26 11.07
CA GLY A 71 11.98 10.10 11.12
C GLY A 71 11.01 9.85 9.97
N LYS A 72 9.78 10.34 10.11
CA LYS A 72 8.73 10.24 9.08
C LYS A 72 8.96 11.20 7.92
N HIS A 73 9.72 12.26 8.14
CA HIS A 73 9.84 13.41 7.25
C HIS A 73 11.19 13.50 6.52
N ARG A 74 11.77 12.35 6.13
CA ARG A 74 13.09 12.31 5.45
C ARG A 74 14.19 12.96 6.31
N SER A 75 14.04 12.76 7.62
CA SER A 75 15.02 13.14 8.63
C SER A 75 15.53 11.88 9.32
N ALA A 76 16.75 11.93 9.86
CA ALA A 76 17.23 10.89 10.77
C ALA A 76 18.02 11.54 11.92
N LEU A 77 17.91 10.94 13.10
CA LEU A 77 18.73 11.28 14.26
C LEU A 77 19.77 10.17 14.44
N LEU A 78 21.03 10.56 14.51
CA LEU A 78 22.16 9.65 14.69
C LEU A 78 22.93 10.04 15.95
N ARG A 79 23.07 9.11 16.89
CA ARG A 79 23.95 9.27 18.04
C ARG A 79 25.40 9.15 17.57
N ALA A 80 26.23 10.13 17.92
CA ALA A 80 27.65 10.11 17.61
C ALA A 80 28.39 9.03 18.43
N GLU A 81 28.41 7.79 17.96
CA GLU A 81 29.15 6.68 18.58
C GLU A 81 30.47 6.40 17.85
N GLY A 82 31.54 6.17 18.61
CA GLY A 82 32.88 5.91 18.05
C GLY A 82 33.63 7.15 17.53
N GLY A 83 34.57 6.91 16.61
CA GLY A 83 35.35 7.95 15.90
C GLY A 83 34.74 8.33 14.56
N LEU A 84 35.31 9.35 13.90
CA LEU A 84 34.82 9.90 12.62
C LEU A 84 34.59 8.85 11.51
N ALA A 85 35.47 7.84 11.41
CA ALA A 85 35.33 6.77 10.43
C ALA A 85 34.08 5.89 10.67
N ALA A 86 33.80 5.58 11.94
CA ALA A 86 32.61 4.82 12.32
C ALA A 86 31.32 5.63 12.07
N LEU A 87 31.35 6.93 12.39
CA LEU A 87 30.25 7.84 12.10
C LEU A 87 29.96 7.92 10.60
N HIS A 88 31.01 8.04 9.77
CA HIS A 88 30.85 8.10 8.31
C HIS A 88 30.24 6.80 7.75
N ALA A 89 30.66 5.63 8.24
CA ALA A 89 30.07 4.35 7.85
C ALA A 89 28.57 4.27 8.22
N HIS A 90 28.20 4.72 9.43
CA HIS A 90 26.79 4.78 9.85
C HIS A 90 25.97 5.75 9.00
N LEU A 91 26.53 6.91 8.64
CA LEU A 91 25.88 7.87 7.74
C LEU A 91 25.66 7.27 6.34
N GLN A 92 26.63 6.52 5.80
CA GLN A 92 26.48 5.86 4.51
C GLN A 92 25.38 4.79 4.54
N GLN A 93 25.35 3.96 5.59
CA GLN A 93 24.30 2.94 5.77
C GLN A 93 22.92 3.58 5.92
N LEU A 94 22.81 4.64 6.72
CA LEU A 94 21.58 5.40 6.87
C LEU A 94 21.11 6.01 5.56
N THR A 95 22.03 6.59 4.80
CA THR A 95 21.71 7.16 3.49
C THR A 95 21.22 6.08 2.53
N GLN A 96 21.83 4.89 2.50
CA GLN A 96 21.36 3.77 1.68
C GLN A 96 19.99 3.25 2.11
N LEU A 97 19.70 3.24 3.42
CA LEU A 97 18.39 2.82 3.95
C LEU A 97 17.29 3.83 3.61
N MET A 98 17.62 5.12 3.63
CA MET A 98 16.69 6.23 3.44
C MET A 98 16.54 6.68 1.98
N SER A 99 17.42 6.22 1.09
CA SER A 99 17.40 6.56 -0.34
C SER A 99 17.06 5.36 -1.21
N PHE A 100 16.50 5.64 -2.37
CA PHE A 100 16.34 4.62 -3.40
C PHE A 100 17.71 4.31 -4.00
N THR A 101 18.22 3.10 -3.75
CA THR A 101 19.46 2.66 -4.39
C THR A 101 19.24 2.50 -5.90
N ALA A 102 20.31 2.68 -6.69
CA ALA A 102 20.24 2.45 -8.14
C ALA A 102 19.72 1.03 -8.46
N THR A 103 20.06 0.04 -7.65
CA THR A 103 19.52 -1.32 -7.76
C THR A 103 18.02 -1.40 -7.49
N THR A 104 17.48 -0.68 -6.50
CA THR A 104 16.05 -0.62 -6.24
C THR A 104 15.30 0.08 -7.37
N ILE A 105 15.84 1.21 -7.86
CA ILE A 105 15.25 1.95 -8.98
C ILE A 105 15.29 1.09 -10.25
N THR A 106 16.45 0.49 -10.54
CA THR A 106 16.60 -0.39 -11.70
C THR A 106 15.70 -1.61 -11.56
N ALA A 107 15.57 -2.26 -10.41
CA ALA A 107 14.64 -3.38 -10.24
C ALA A 107 13.18 -2.95 -10.47
N ALA A 108 12.76 -1.83 -9.88
CA ALA A 108 11.41 -1.28 -10.06
C ALA A 108 11.12 -0.87 -11.52
N LEU A 109 12.13 -0.40 -12.24
CA LEU A 109 12.01 -0.03 -13.66
C LEU A 109 12.20 -1.23 -14.60
N SER A 110 12.99 -2.25 -14.23
CA SER A 110 13.30 -3.41 -15.07
C SER A 110 12.06 -4.26 -15.29
N ASP A 111 11.19 -4.36 -14.27
CA ASP A 111 9.90 -5.02 -14.38
C ASP A 111 8.91 -4.24 -15.28
N ARG A 112 9.21 -2.95 -15.52
CA ARG A 112 8.34 -1.99 -16.24
C ARG A 112 8.86 -1.58 -17.63
N VAL A 113 10.08 -1.97 -18.00
CA VAL A 113 10.68 -1.72 -19.33
C VAL A 113 10.76 -3.05 -20.08
N PRO A 114 9.89 -3.31 -21.07
CA PRO A 114 9.84 -4.59 -21.74
C PRO A 114 11.14 -4.89 -22.49
N ASN A 115 11.77 -6.02 -22.17
CA ASN A 115 12.83 -6.59 -22.99
C ASN A 115 12.24 -7.11 -24.30
N GLY A 116 12.37 -6.33 -25.37
CA GLY A 116 12.58 -6.87 -26.72
C GLY A 116 11.42 -7.56 -27.46
N HIS A 117 10.26 -7.82 -26.85
CA HIS A 117 9.04 -8.16 -27.58
C HIS A 117 7.82 -7.72 -26.78
N LEU A 118 7.08 -6.73 -27.28
CA LEU A 118 5.78 -6.34 -26.74
C LEU A 118 4.76 -7.46 -27.00
N GLY A 119 4.73 -8.47 -26.11
CA GLY A 119 3.57 -9.33 -25.96
C GLY A 119 2.33 -8.48 -25.61
N PRO A 120 1.11 -8.96 -25.89
CA PRO A 120 -0.13 -8.21 -25.65
C PRO A 120 -0.35 -7.80 -24.18
N ASP A 121 0.36 -8.42 -23.24
CA ASP A 121 0.32 -8.12 -21.80
C ASP A 121 1.26 -6.97 -21.39
N ALA A 122 2.40 -6.78 -22.07
CA ALA A 122 3.37 -5.70 -21.77
C ALA A 122 2.87 -4.29 -22.13
N ARG A 123 1.72 -4.18 -22.80
CA ARG A 123 1.05 -2.92 -23.17
C ARG A 123 -0.05 -2.51 -22.18
N ARG A 124 -0.21 -3.20 -21.05
CA ARG A 124 -1.37 -3.09 -20.16
C ARG A 124 -1.08 -2.36 -18.84
N HIS A 125 -0.34 -1.25 -18.89
CA HIS A 125 -0.11 -0.42 -17.71
C HIS A 125 -1.24 0.62 -17.51
N LEU A 126 -1.44 1.06 -16.26
CA LEU A 126 -2.27 2.22 -15.94
C LEU A 126 -1.73 3.44 -16.68
N LYS A 127 -2.62 4.29 -17.21
CA LYS A 127 -2.19 5.49 -17.93
C LYS A 127 -1.60 6.49 -16.94
N SER A 128 -0.41 7.02 -17.26
CA SER A 128 0.16 8.13 -16.50
C SER A 128 -0.76 9.34 -16.58
N SER A 129 -1.10 9.91 -15.43
CA SER A 129 -1.98 11.06 -15.28
C SER A 129 -1.49 11.96 -14.15
N LEU A 130 -1.87 13.25 -14.21
CA LEU A 130 -1.64 14.21 -13.13
C LEU A 130 -2.64 14.08 -11.98
N GLY A 131 -3.67 13.25 -12.16
CA GLY A 131 -4.63 12.91 -11.12
C GLY A 131 -5.10 11.46 -11.24
N TYR A 132 -5.39 10.84 -10.11
CA TYR A 132 -5.94 9.48 -10.01
C TYR A 132 -7.08 9.45 -9.00
N GLU A 133 -8.04 8.58 -9.24
CA GLU A 133 -9.12 8.28 -8.30
C GLU A 133 -8.96 6.87 -7.77
N ILE A 134 -9.14 6.69 -6.46
CA ILE A 134 -9.04 5.40 -5.79
C ILE A 134 -10.38 5.13 -5.12
N THR A 135 -11.07 4.08 -5.56
CA THR A 135 -12.39 3.72 -5.06
C THR A 135 -12.34 2.42 -4.29
N PHE A 136 -12.65 2.46 -3.00
CA PHE A 136 -12.84 1.28 -2.17
C PHE A 136 -14.32 0.87 -2.15
N SER A 137 -14.65 -0.34 -2.60
CA SER A 137 -16.04 -0.80 -2.64
C SER A 137 -16.24 -2.12 -1.89
N LEU A 138 -17.16 -2.12 -0.92
CA LEU A 138 -17.62 -3.33 -0.25
C LEU A 138 -18.83 -3.91 -1.00
N LEU A 139 -18.73 -5.13 -1.50
CA LEU A 139 -19.82 -5.83 -2.15
C LEU A 139 -20.44 -6.85 -1.19
N ASN A 140 -21.70 -6.63 -0.85
CA ASN A 140 -22.50 -7.52 -0.02
C ASN A 140 -23.73 -8.03 -0.80
N PRO A 141 -23.67 -9.24 -1.38
CA PRO A 141 -24.76 -9.81 -2.17
C PRO A 141 -25.98 -10.19 -1.31
N ASP A 142 -25.80 -10.46 -0.01
CA ASP A 142 -26.84 -10.94 0.89
C ASP A 142 -26.85 -10.18 2.24
N PRO A 143 -27.35 -8.93 2.25
CA PRO A 143 -27.46 -8.13 3.48
C PRO A 143 -28.45 -8.70 4.50
N LYS A 144 -29.29 -9.68 4.11
CA LYS A 144 -30.21 -10.34 5.05
C LYS A 144 -29.47 -11.36 5.91
N SER A 145 -28.44 -12.00 5.35
CA SER A 145 -27.61 -12.96 6.08
C SER A 145 -26.43 -12.30 6.78
N HIS A 146 -25.83 -11.26 6.20
CA HIS A 146 -24.62 -10.61 6.72
C HIS A 146 -24.80 -9.09 6.81
N LEU A 147 -24.73 -8.57 8.03
CA LEU A 147 -24.61 -7.13 8.28
C LEU A 147 -23.13 -6.81 8.42
N VAL A 148 -22.51 -6.46 7.29
CA VAL A 148 -21.07 -6.20 7.21
C VAL A 148 -20.77 -4.76 7.60
N ASN A 149 -19.94 -4.61 8.62
CA ASN A 149 -19.39 -3.34 9.06
C ASN A 149 -17.90 -3.31 8.71
N TRP A 150 -17.46 -2.23 8.09
CA TRP A 150 -16.06 -2.01 7.74
C TRP A 150 -15.70 -0.56 8.02
N ASP A 151 -14.63 -0.35 8.77
CA ASP A 151 -14.17 1.00 9.10
C ASP A 151 -13.16 1.49 8.06
N ILE A 152 -13.69 1.80 6.87
CA ILE A 152 -12.88 2.19 5.72
C ILE A 152 -12.27 3.58 5.88
N GLU A 153 -12.95 4.49 6.56
CA GLU A 153 -12.49 5.87 6.77
C GLU A 153 -11.22 5.90 7.62
N ASP A 154 -11.26 5.26 8.80
CA ASP A 154 -10.09 5.19 9.68
C ASP A 154 -8.95 4.39 9.03
N ALA A 155 -9.28 3.32 8.31
CA ALA A 155 -8.29 2.53 7.59
C ALA A 155 -7.59 3.33 6.47
N VAL A 156 -8.34 4.13 5.69
CA VAL A 156 -7.75 5.00 4.66
C VAL A 156 -6.84 6.04 5.32
N ASN A 157 -7.30 6.71 6.38
CA ASN A 157 -6.52 7.73 7.09
C ASN A 157 -5.22 7.16 7.69
N LEU A 158 -5.28 5.95 8.24
CA LEU A 158 -4.15 5.33 8.92
C LEU A 158 -3.13 4.71 7.94
N TYR A 159 -3.61 4.06 6.87
CA TYR A 159 -2.78 3.21 6.02
C TYR A 159 -2.54 3.78 4.62
N VAL A 160 -3.55 4.37 4.01
CA VAL A 160 -3.52 4.81 2.59
C VAL A 160 -3.03 6.25 2.49
N GLN A 161 -3.58 7.16 3.29
CA GLN A 161 -3.25 8.59 3.25
C GLN A 161 -1.74 8.86 3.38
N PRO A 162 -0.97 8.21 4.28
CA PRO A 162 0.48 8.43 4.36
C PRO A 162 1.26 8.03 3.10
N VAL A 163 0.71 7.13 2.29
CA VAL A 163 1.28 6.76 0.98
C VAL A 163 0.92 7.82 -0.05
N LEU A 164 -0.35 8.26 -0.08
CA LEU A 164 -0.83 9.29 -1.02
C LEU A 164 -0.16 10.64 -0.76
N ASP A 165 0.03 11.04 0.49
CA ASP A 165 0.74 12.27 0.86
C ASP A 165 2.16 12.31 0.28
N LYS A 166 2.85 11.16 0.28
CA LYS A 166 4.19 11.04 -0.33
C LYS A 166 4.15 11.10 -1.85
N LEU A 167 3.06 10.64 -2.46
CA LEU A 167 2.87 10.65 -3.91
C LEU A 167 2.24 11.95 -4.43
N SER A 168 1.74 12.82 -3.55
CA SER A 168 1.08 14.10 -3.88
C SER A 168 1.92 15.02 -4.76
N LEU A 169 3.25 14.86 -4.72
CA LEU A 169 4.22 15.58 -5.54
C LEU A 169 4.18 15.18 -7.02
N VAL A 170 3.66 13.99 -7.33
CA VAL A 170 3.66 13.41 -8.68
C VAL A 170 2.26 13.49 -9.31
N ALA A 171 1.22 13.35 -8.50
CA ALA A 171 -0.17 13.43 -8.95
C ALA A 171 -1.11 13.79 -7.80
N ASN A 172 -2.28 14.31 -8.14
CA ASN A 172 -3.37 14.48 -7.21
C ASN A 172 -4.14 13.17 -7.04
N PHE A 173 -4.57 12.87 -5.81
CA PHE A 173 -5.33 11.66 -5.52
C PHE A 173 -6.66 12.04 -4.89
N SER A 174 -7.75 11.47 -5.40
CA SER A 174 -9.05 11.44 -4.72
C SER A 174 -9.31 10.03 -4.22
N VAL A 175 -9.88 9.91 -3.03
CA VAL A 175 -10.26 8.62 -2.45
C VAL A 175 -11.74 8.63 -2.16
N ASP A 176 -12.46 7.66 -2.74
CA ASP A 176 -13.88 7.46 -2.53
C ASP A 176 -14.12 6.07 -1.93
N SER A 177 -15.19 5.93 -1.16
CA SER A 177 -15.61 4.64 -0.64
C SER A 177 -17.12 4.44 -0.77
N GLN A 178 -17.54 3.19 -0.98
CA GLN A 178 -18.95 2.85 -1.12
C GLN A 178 -19.26 1.42 -0.69
N ILE A 179 -20.55 1.16 -0.42
CA ILE A 179 -21.08 -0.17 -0.12
C ILE A 179 -22.16 -0.50 -1.14
N LEU A 180 -22.00 -1.63 -1.84
CA LEU A 180 -22.92 -2.14 -2.83
C LEU A 180 -23.65 -3.37 -2.30
N TYR A 181 -24.93 -3.20 -1.99
CA TYR A 181 -25.82 -4.29 -1.60
C TYR A 181 -26.39 -5.01 -2.82
N TYR A 182 -26.64 -6.32 -2.67
CA TYR A 182 -27.16 -7.18 -3.73
C TYR A 182 -26.29 -7.19 -5.00
N ALA A 183 -24.98 -6.98 -4.81
CA ALA A 183 -23.97 -6.99 -5.85
C ALA A 183 -23.25 -8.34 -5.86
N VAL A 184 -23.52 -9.14 -6.89
CA VAL A 184 -22.84 -10.41 -7.16
C VAL A 184 -21.71 -10.21 -8.17
N LEU A 185 -20.67 -11.04 -8.11
CA LEU A 185 -19.50 -10.96 -9.01
C LEU A 185 -19.80 -11.31 -10.48
N GLY A 186 -21.04 -11.70 -10.81
CA GLY A 186 -21.44 -12.03 -12.18
C GLY A 186 -20.81 -13.32 -12.73
N VAL A 187 -20.15 -14.11 -11.87
CA VAL A 187 -19.54 -15.41 -12.18
C VAL A 187 -20.07 -16.45 -11.21
N THR A 188 -20.31 -17.67 -11.71
CA THR A 188 -20.78 -18.78 -10.88
C THR A 188 -19.59 -19.55 -10.34
N PRO A 189 -19.39 -19.61 -9.01
CA PRO A 189 -18.29 -20.36 -8.44
C PRO A 189 -18.53 -21.87 -8.59
N ARG A 190 -17.45 -22.65 -8.70
CA ARG A 190 -17.54 -24.11 -8.78
C ARG A 190 -17.41 -24.72 -7.40
N PHE A 191 -18.34 -25.59 -7.02
CA PHE A 191 -18.26 -26.31 -5.76
C PHE A 191 -17.25 -27.46 -5.87
N ASP A 192 -16.26 -27.48 -4.98
CA ASP A 192 -15.37 -28.61 -4.81
C ASP A 192 -15.79 -29.47 -3.61
N LYS A 193 -15.94 -30.77 -3.86
CA LYS A 193 -16.35 -31.74 -2.86
C LYS A 193 -15.21 -32.10 -1.90
N ALA A 194 -13.95 -32.00 -2.34
CA ALA A 194 -12.81 -32.38 -1.53
C ALA A 194 -12.55 -31.36 -0.41
N SER A 195 -12.59 -30.07 -0.73
CA SER A 195 -12.44 -28.99 0.26
C SER A 195 -13.76 -28.51 0.88
N SER A 196 -14.91 -28.99 0.39
CA SER A 196 -16.25 -28.50 0.78
C SER A 196 -16.36 -26.98 0.66
N SER A 197 -15.77 -26.42 -0.41
CA SER A 197 -15.70 -24.98 -0.63
C SER A 197 -16.03 -24.62 -2.07
N PHE A 198 -16.38 -23.36 -2.28
CA PHE A 198 -16.56 -22.77 -3.59
C PHE A 198 -15.23 -22.24 -4.13
N LEU A 199 -14.98 -22.45 -5.41
CA LEU A 199 -13.72 -22.09 -6.06
C LEU A 199 -13.98 -21.17 -7.24
N LEU A 200 -13.12 -20.15 -7.35
CA LEU A 200 -13.09 -19.21 -8.45
C LEU A 200 -11.72 -19.22 -9.12
N SER A 201 -11.67 -19.64 -10.38
CA SER A 201 -10.41 -19.72 -11.13
C SER A 201 -9.93 -18.32 -11.54
N ALA A 202 -8.61 -18.11 -11.53
CA ALA A 202 -7.94 -16.94 -12.11
C ALA A 202 -8.40 -16.60 -13.54
N HIS A 203 -8.81 -17.59 -14.34
CA HIS A 203 -9.31 -17.36 -15.69
C HIS A 203 -10.70 -16.71 -15.73
N SER A 204 -11.51 -16.90 -14.67
CA SER A 204 -12.85 -16.33 -14.57
C SER A 204 -12.87 -14.89 -14.00
N LEU A 205 -11.83 -14.52 -13.27
CA LEU A 205 -11.71 -13.23 -12.58
C LEU A 205 -11.73 -12.00 -13.52
N PRO A 206 -11.11 -12.02 -14.71
CA PRO A 206 -11.27 -10.92 -15.67
C PRO A 206 -12.73 -10.71 -16.09
N HIS A 207 -13.57 -11.75 -16.08
CA HIS A 207 -14.98 -11.64 -16.43
C HIS A 207 -15.84 -11.04 -15.31
N VAL A 208 -15.31 -10.93 -14.08
CA VAL A 208 -15.94 -10.25 -12.95
C VAL A 208 -15.89 -8.72 -13.11
N ILE A 209 -14.87 -8.21 -13.80
CA ILE A 209 -14.63 -6.77 -13.90
C ILE A 209 -15.80 -6.07 -14.59
N ASN A 210 -16.24 -6.55 -15.76
CA ASN A 210 -17.26 -5.83 -16.54
C ASN A 210 -18.63 -5.72 -15.82
N PRO A 211 -19.20 -6.81 -15.25
CA PRO A 211 -20.47 -6.72 -14.52
C PRO A 211 -20.39 -5.82 -13.30
N VAL A 212 -19.23 -5.79 -12.63
CA VAL A 212 -19.02 -4.97 -11.44
C VAL A 212 -18.80 -3.51 -11.83
N GLU A 213 -18.00 -3.23 -12.85
CA GLU A 213 -17.78 -1.88 -13.40
C GLU A 213 -19.10 -1.22 -13.80
N ALA A 214 -20.01 -1.97 -14.44
CA ALA A 214 -21.34 -1.48 -14.80
C ALA A 214 -22.17 -1.04 -13.56
N ARG A 215 -21.88 -1.59 -12.37
CA ARG A 215 -22.55 -1.24 -11.10
C ARG A 215 -21.82 -0.14 -10.33
N LEU A 216 -20.51 0.00 -10.51
CA LEU A 216 -19.70 1.01 -9.83
C LEU A 216 -20.02 2.43 -10.34
N GLY A 217 -20.50 2.57 -11.59
CA GLY A 217 -20.99 3.84 -12.13
C GLY A 217 -19.92 4.93 -12.34
N SER A 218 -18.67 4.67 -11.94
CA SER A 218 -17.59 5.67 -11.82
C SER A 218 -16.91 5.98 -13.16
N SER A 219 -16.83 5.03 -14.08
CA SER A 219 -15.99 5.14 -15.29
C SER A 219 -16.45 6.19 -16.31
N ALA A 220 -17.68 6.72 -16.20
CA ALA A 220 -18.24 7.65 -17.18
C ALA A 220 -18.15 9.13 -16.79
N ALA A 221 -17.88 9.44 -15.51
CA ALA A 221 -17.94 10.81 -14.98
C ALA A 221 -16.56 11.45 -14.74
N SER A 222 -15.50 10.65 -14.58
CA SER A 222 -14.18 11.17 -14.25
C SER A 222 -13.25 11.32 -15.47
N LEU A 223 -12.45 12.39 -15.44
CA LEU A 223 -11.36 12.65 -16.38
C LEU A 223 -10.06 11.92 -15.99
N TYR A 224 -10.01 11.31 -14.81
CA TYR A 224 -8.83 10.66 -14.24
C TYR A 224 -8.92 9.13 -14.30
N PRO A 225 -7.78 8.41 -14.37
CA PRO A 225 -7.77 6.97 -14.23
C PRO A 225 -8.24 6.55 -12.83
N VAL A 226 -9.17 5.60 -12.78
CA VAL A 226 -9.75 5.06 -11.54
C VAL A 226 -9.12 3.71 -11.19
N LEU A 227 -8.67 3.57 -9.94
CA LEU A 227 -8.24 2.32 -9.33
C LEU A 227 -9.33 1.81 -8.38
N ASN A 228 -9.80 0.60 -8.58
CA ASN A 228 -10.91 0.00 -7.84
C ASN A 228 -10.40 -1.11 -6.92
N PHE A 229 -10.63 -0.97 -5.62
CA PHE A 229 -10.30 -1.98 -4.62
C PHE A 229 -11.57 -2.51 -3.99
N LEU A 230 -11.85 -3.79 -4.25
CA LEU A 230 -13.11 -4.40 -3.89
C LEU A 230 -12.93 -5.43 -2.80
N LEU A 231 -13.76 -5.30 -1.77
CA LEU A 231 -13.94 -6.34 -0.76
C LEU A 231 -15.25 -7.05 -1.06
N TYR A 232 -15.18 -8.33 -1.44
CA TYR A 232 -16.36 -9.16 -1.68
C TYR A 232 -16.60 -10.08 -0.49
N VAL A 233 -17.76 -9.92 0.15
CA VAL A 233 -18.23 -10.84 1.20
C VAL A 233 -19.23 -11.81 0.56
N PRO A 234 -18.91 -13.10 0.38
CA PRO A 234 -19.81 -14.02 -0.29
C PRO A 234 -21.14 -14.19 0.46
N GLU A 235 -22.18 -14.56 -0.29
CA GLU A 235 -23.43 -15.02 0.33
C GLU A 235 -23.23 -16.35 1.04
N ARG A 236 -24.12 -16.67 2.00
CA ARG A 236 -23.99 -17.88 2.81
C ARG A 236 -23.99 -19.16 1.99
N SER A 237 -24.83 -19.23 0.96
CA SER A 237 -24.95 -20.39 0.07
C SER A 237 -23.65 -20.68 -0.70
N HIS A 238 -22.80 -19.67 -0.87
CA HIS A 238 -21.52 -19.74 -1.59
C HIS A 238 -20.30 -19.52 -0.69
N THR A 239 -20.46 -19.68 0.63
CA THR A 239 -19.36 -19.57 1.62
C THR A 239 -18.90 -20.96 2.05
N PRO A 240 -17.59 -21.23 2.19
CA PRO A 240 -16.46 -20.34 1.88
C PRO A 240 -16.10 -20.33 0.39
N LEU A 241 -15.68 -19.17 -0.11
CA LEU A 241 -15.25 -18.96 -1.50
C LEU A 241 -13.75 -18.66 -1.57
N TYR A 242 -13.03 -19.40 -2.40
CA TYR A 242 -11.58 -19.26 -2.59
C TYR A 242 -11.19 -19.01 -4.03
N ILE A 243 -10.19 -18.15 -4.23
CA ILE A 243 -9.55 -17.91 -5.52
C ILE A 243 -8.45 -18.95 -5.74
N GLN A 244 -8.44 -19.54 -6.92
CA GLN A 244 -7.35 -20.37 -7.42
C GLN A 244 -6.50 -19.61 -8.43
N ASP A 245 -5.20 -19.82 -8.39
CA ASP A 245 -4.27 -19.32 -9.39
C ASP A 245 -4.42 -20.04 -10.75
N LYS A 246 -3.51 -19.77 -11.68
CA LYS A 246 -3.52 -20.36 -13.03
C LYS A 246 -3.17 -21.86 -13.01
N ASP A 247 -2.47 -22.31 -11.97
CA ASP A 247 -2.03 -23.69 -11.79
C ASP A 247 -3.03 -24.50 -10.93
N GLY A 248 -4.11 -23.85 -10.49
CA GLY A 248 -5.18 -24.45 -9.68
C GLY A 248 -4.88 -24.48 -8.18
N ALA A 249 -3.77 -23.89 -7.74
CA ALA A 249 -3.44 -23.80 -6.32
C ALA A 249 -4.24 -22.66 -5.65
N PRO A 250 -4.59 -22.81 -4.36
CA PRO A 250 -5.29 -21.75 -3.62
C PRO A 250 -4.39 -20.53 -3.42
N VAL A 251 -4.95 -19.34 -3.65
CA VAL A 251 -4.25 -18.07 -3.41
C VAL A 251 -4.26 -17.75 -1.92
N SER A 252 -3.09 -17.55 -1.32
CA SER A 252 -2.93 -17.34 0.13
C SER A 252 -3.69 -16.12 0.67
N THR A 253 -3.73 -15.03 -0.09
CA THR A 253 -4.42 -13.78 0.29
C THR A 253 -5.90 -13.77 -0.09
N ASN A 254 -6.37 -14.81 -0.80
CA ASN A 254 -7.71 -14.88 -1.39
C ASN A 254 -8.10 -13.63 -2.20
N ALA A 255 -7.11 -13.05 -2.91
CA ALA A 255 -7.27 -11.82 -3.67
C ALA A 255 -6.71 -11.93 -5.09
N PHE A 256 -7.30 -11.16 -5.99
CA PHE A 256 -6.91 -11.01 -7.38
C PHE A 256 -6.59 -9.55 -7.68
N HIS A 257 -5.58 -9.32 -8.51
CA HIS A 257 -5.15 -7.98 -8.91
C HIS A 257 -5.09 -7.86 -10.44
N SER A 258 -5.63 -6.76 -10.95
CA SER A 258 -5.61 -6.35 -12.35
C SER A 258 -4.89 -5.00 -12.48
N PRO A 259 -3.71 -4.94 -13.12
CA PRO A 259 -2.88 -3.73 -13.16
C PRO A 259 -3.53 -2.45 -13.74
N ARG A 260 -4.62 -2.57 -14.49
CA ARG A 260 -5.35 -1.42 -15.08
C ARG A 260 -6.57 -1.00 -14.30
N TRP A 261 -7.05 -1.86 -13.40
CA TRP A 261 -8.37 -1.74 -12.81
C TRP A 261 -8.32 -1.70 -11.29
N GLY A 262 -7.37 -2.39 -10.66
CA GLY A 262 -7.22 -2.48 -9.20
C GLY A 262 -7.35 -3.93 -8.71
N GLY A 263 -7.91 -4.14 -7.53
CA GLY A 263 -7.93 -5.43 -6.85
C GLY A 263 -9.30 -5.89 -6.38
N ILE A 264 -9.47 -7.20 -6.25
CA ILE A 264 -10.65 -7.84 -5.65
C ILE A 264 -10.15 -8.81 -4.58
N MET A 265 -10.62 -8.65 -3.36
CA MET A 265 -10.34 -9.55 -2.24
C MET A 265 -11.64 -10.22 -1.79
N ILE A 266 -11.60 -11.53 -1.59
CA ILE A 266 -12.75 -12.30 -1.07
C ILE A 266 -12.57 -12.51 0.43
N TYR A 267 -13.54 -12.01 1.20
CA TYR A 267 -13.56 -12.09 2.66
C TYR A 267 -14.62 -13.11 3.11
N ASN A 268 -14.16 -14.30 3.48
CA ASN A 268 -15.03 -15.35 3.97
C ASN A 268 -15.44 -15.08 5.42
N VAL A 269 -16.73 -15.18 5.69
CA VAL A 269 -17.30 -15.08 7.04
C VAL A 269 -17.40 -16.48 7.63
N GLU A 270 -16.93 -16.66 8.86
CA GLU A 270 -17.05 -17.94 9.54
C GLU A 270 -18.52 -18.27 9.83
N ALA A 271 -18.91 -19.52 9.58
CA ALA A 271 -20.25 -19.98 9.93
C ALA A 271 -20.38 -20.01 11.47
N PRO A 272 -21.48 -19.49 12.03
CA PRO A 272 -21.68 -19.56 13.47
C PRO A 272 -21.75 -21.00 13.95
N ALA A 273 -21.09 -21.29 15.08
CA ALA A 273 -21.03 -22.63 15.67
C ALA A 273 -22.38 -23.12 16.21
N SER A 274 -23.36 -22.23 16.42
CA SER A 274 -24.67 -22.53 16.98
C SER A 274 -25.78 -22.49 15.90
N PRO A 275 -26.74 -23.43 15.94
CA PRO A 275 -27.87 -23.45 15.00
C PRO A 275 -28.95 -22.38 15.26
N GLU A 276 -28.89 -21.68 16.39
CA GLU A 276 -29.87 -20.64 16.81
C GLU A 276 -29.38 -19.20 16.59
N VAL A 277 -28.74 -18.91 15.46
CA VAL A 277 -28.33 -17.53 15.16
C VAL A 277 -29.43 -16.77 14.45
N SER A 278 -29.87 -15.67 15.05
CA SER A 278 -30.74 -14.69 14.40
C SER A 278 -29.97 -13.92 13.34
N PHE A 279 -30.53 -13.83 12.13
CA PHE A 279 -29.93 -13.05 11.04
C PHE A 279 -30.44 -11.61 11.03
N PRO A 280 -29.62 -10.65 10.55
CA PRO A 280 -28.30 -10.82 9.94
C PRO A 280 -27.17 -11.07 10.96
N LEU A 281 -26.17 -11.86 10.58
CA LEU A 281 -24.93 -12.01 11.35
C LEU A 281 -24.13 -10.72 11.24
N HIS A 282 -23.73 -10.14 12.37
CA HIS A 282 -22.84 -8.98 12.38
C HIS A 282 -21.42 -9.42 12.02
N VAL A 283 -20.82 -8.75 11.04
CA VAL A 283 -19.48 -9.06 10.54
C VAL A 283 -18.66 -7.80 10.61
N ASP A 284 -17.77 -7.70 11.59
CA ASP A 284 -16.75 -6.68 11.64
C ASP A 284 -15.55 -7.12 10.80
N VAL A 285 -15.26 -6.36 9.76
CA VAL A 285 -14.14 -6.63 8.85
C VAL A 285 -12.82 -6.27 9.54
N ASP A 286 -11.88 -7.21 9.53
CA ASP A 286 -10.49 -6.93 9.90
C ASP A 286 -9.82 -6.05 8.83
N MET A 287 -9.85 -4.74 9.07
CA MET A 287 -9.28 -3.75 8.15
C MET A 287 -7.76 -3.83 8.04
N VAL A 288 -7.05 -4.38 9.04
CA VAL A 288 -5.59 -4.57 8.95
C VAL A 288 -5.30 -5.58 7.85
N LYS A 289 -5.96 -6.74 7.89
CA LYS A 289 -5.82 -7.79 6.88
C LYS A 289 -6.21 -7.32 5.49
N VAL A 290 -7.29 -6.55 5.38
CA VAL A 290 -7.74 -6.00 4.08
C VAL A 290 -6.73 -4.99 3.53
N MET A 291 -6.22 -4.09 4.37
CA MET A 291 -5.26 -3.06 3.94
C MET A 291 -3.88 -3.64 3.63
N GLU A 292 -3.44 -4.72 4.28
CA GLU A 292 -2.22 -5.43 3.89
C GLU A 292 -2.25 -5.89 2.43
N VAL A 293 -3.40 -6.40 1.99
CA VAL A 293 -3.61 -6.85 0.61
C VAL A 293 -3.71 -5.65 -0.35
N PHE A 294 -4.57 -4.67 -0.04
CA PHE A 294 -4.78 -3.53 -0.94
C PHE A 294 -3.55 -2.64 -1.08
N LEU A 295 -2.79 -2.40 0.00
CA LEU A 295 -1.54 -1.65 -0.08
C LEU A 295 -0.46 -2.39 -0.88
N ALA A 296 -0.39 -3.72 -0.77
CA ALA A 296 0.54 -4.52 -1.57
C ALA A 296 0.21 -4.42 -3.07
N GLN A 297 -1.07 -4.29 -3.43
CA GLN A 297 -1.53 -4.09 -4.80
C GLN A 297 -1.33 -2.66 -5.31
N LEU A 298 -1.21 -1.68 -4.42
CA LEU A 298 -1.04 -0.26 -4.76
C LEU A 298 0.43 0.13 -4.98
N ARG A 299 1.39 -0.65 -4.47
CA ARG A 299 2.85 -0.47 -4.64
C ARG A 299 3.33 -0.83 -6.06
#